data_AF-A0A7S4A972-F1
#
_entry.id   AF-A0A7S4A972-F1
#
_cell.length_a   1.000
_cell.length_b   1.000
_cell.length_c   1.000
_cell.angle_alpha   90.00
_cell.angle_beta   90.00
_cell.angle_gamma   90.00
#
_symmetry.space_group_name_H-M   'P 1'
#
loop_
_entity.id
_entity.type
_entity.pdbx_description
1 polymer ?
#
loop_
_entity_poly.entity_id
_entity_poly.type
_entity_poly.pdbx_seq_one_letter_code
_entity_poly.pdbx_strand_id
1 'polypeptide(L)'
;MPGSGDTNGKSSASSSSGKQRKRIKGAAPSSSGFSLSSLVPGEIVCTDRALRKSKNRTELALLLGVSIVGLYLFGFVELMESMPEISSKIAHYNMGANLNLAKMEMDSVISKIKKKKEDMFKKEETDHAGNTQRRDAQKKETSAKQHKEHKLNFTPSARAHANDITNDEGDIPIPVGIWPVRYQDEEMETMIHVGDLKTVMKVPKFWSPPVHNKKQFTREQALQIGTCAEPDPVTGSSVRGEDCPIDERTIFIGIASYRDFQCRMTLETAFRRAKNPNRVRVGVVDQIVVGEDVACNEPEKPCEEDPEQALCKYRDQVDVYTMDAPLSVGPVFARHLGYRMYRGEYYATQSDAHVSFTTNWDADIIQQLESTHNDMAVLSTYLTDVQGSIDKNGHSLRNTRPIMCNTAYEGGPQGMHLRHLSQPERQPSIHGTPQLQPWWAAGYSFSRGHFIVNVPYDYLQSMIFQGEEMSIGIRGFSVGYDFYAPERSVCFHHYATGGNAKVRNKVKHFWENGDRYAGTGRKAMQRLLGIVHMNPEVDPSNWDHTDIDRYGLGGVRTPEQFYRTFGIDVVKKKTQGHLCVFVMEGAKMHKAFTPNLRTDGMGIDYSKINFHWVDPSPQTRQEEDESAR
;
A
#
# COMPACT_ATOMS: atom_id res chain seq x y z
N MET A 1 -30.45 6.41 -50.61
CA MET A 1 -30.75 7.48 -51.58
C MET A 1 -31.01 8.77 -50.82
N PRO A 2 -30.75 9.96 -51.42
CA PRO A 2 -30.65 11.23 -50.69
C PRO A 2 -31.84 12.18 -50.89
N GLY A 3 -31.87 13.27 -50.11
CA GLY A 3 -32.67 14.48 -50.34
C GLY A 3 -32.54 15.42 -49.12
N SER A 4 -31.70 16.47 -49.12
CA SER A 4 -31.69 17.73 -49.92
C SER A 4 -32.60 18.82 -49.32
N GLY A 5 -32.04 20.00 -48.98
CA GLY A 5 -32.86 21.12 -48.52
C GLY A 5 -32.14 22.32 -47.86
N ASP A 6 -31.05 22.84 -48.45
CA ASP A 6 -30.55 24.17 -48.09
C ASP A 6 -31.38 25.28 -48.76
N THR A 7 -31.75 26.34 -48.03
CA THR A 7 -32.01 27.67 -48.63
C THR A 7 -31.59 28.82 -47.71
N ASN A 8 -30.89 29.79 -48.30
CA ASN A 8 -30.33 30.99 -47.67
C ASN A 8 -31.37 32.09 -47.35
N GLY A 9 -31.00 33.04 -46.47
CA GLY A 9 -31.69 34.32 -46.32
C GLY A 9 -30.97 35.33 -45.42
N LYS A 10 -30.12 36.19 -46.01
CA LYS A 10 -29.53 37.37 -45.33
C LYS A 10 -30.24 38.67 -45.75
N SER A 11 -30.37 39.61 -44.81
CA SER A 11 -29.90 41.02 -44.89
C SER A 11 -30.88 42.16 -44.53
N SER A 12 -30.37 43.09 -43.70
CA SER A 12 -30.68 44.55 -43.61
C SER A 12 -32.07 45.04 -43.12
N ALA A 13 -32.27 46.27 -42.62
CA ALA A 13 -31.45 47.21 -41.80
C ALA A 13 -32.31 48.46 -41.41
N SER A 14 -32.04 49.09 -40.23
CA SER A 14 -32.53 50.44 -39.81
C SER A 14 -34.08 50.59 -39.63
N SER A 15 -34.72 51.58 -38.98
CA SER A 15 -34.39 52.81 -38.20
C SER A 15 -35.66 53.29 -37.44
N SER A 16 -35.71 54.18 -36.43
CA SER A 16 -34.80 54.55 -35.31
C SER A 16 -35.45 55.67 -34.44
N SER A 17 -35.44 55.60 -33.10
CA SER A 17 -35.87 56.74 -32.24
C SER A 17 -35.22 56.71 -30.84
N GLY A 18 -34.76 57.86 -30.33
CA GLY A 18 -34.15 57.96 -28.99
C GLY A 18 -34.43 59.30 -28.28
N LYS A 19 -33.97 59.41 -27.01
CA LYS A 19 -33.84 60.61 -26.14
C LYS A 19 -33.36 60.10 -24.74
N GLN A 20 -32.63 60.82 -23.89
CA GLN A 20 -31.69 61.93 -24.04
C GLN A 20 -30.83 62.01 -22.75
N ARG A 21 -29.59 62.54 -22.81
CA ARG A 21 -28.64 62.62 -21.67
C ARG A 21 -29.05 63.66 -20.60
N LYS A 22 -28.62 63.44 -19.35
CA LYS A 22 -27.99 64.49 -18.51
C LYS A 22 -26.97 63.90 -17.51
N ARG A 23 -25.98 64.72 -17.13
CA ARG A 23 -24.77 64.37 -16.37
C ARG A 23 -24.46 65.53 -15.41
N ILE A 24 -24.18 65.25 -14.13
CA ILE A 24 -23.65 66.23 -13.16
C ILE A 24 -22.45 65.60 -12.43
N LYS A 25 -21.48 66.44 -12.02
CA LYS A 25 -20.17 66.07 -11.44
C LYS A 25 -20.09 66.44 -9.94
N GLY A 26 -19.13 65.82 -9.24
CA GLY A 26 -18.55 66.30 -7.97
C GLY A 26 -18.91 65.41 -6.77
N ALA A 27 -18.01 65.08 -5.84
CA ALA A 27 -16.56 65.32 -5.74
C ALA A 27 -15.88 64.20 -4.90
N ALA A 28 -14.55 64.12 -4.90
CA ALA A 28 -13.79 63.19 -4.05
C ALA A 28 -13.71 63.68 -2.58
N PRO A 29 -13.37 62.79 -1.62
CA PRO A 29 -12.07 63.02 -0.97
C PRO A 29 -11.27 61.75 -0.56
N SER A 30 -9.96 61.99 -0.46
CA SER A 30 -8.95 61.41 0.46
C SER A 30 -8.86 59.90 0.72
N SER A 31 -7.67 59.38 0.43
CA SER A 31 -7.05 58.19 1.02
C SER A 31 -6.87 58.26 2.54
N SER A 32 -7.20 57.18 3.24
CA SER A 32 -6.53 56.77 4.49
C SER A 32 -6.66 55.26 4.68
N GLY A 33 -5.56 54.58 4.99
CA GLY A 33 -5.57 53.13 5.21
C GLY A 33 -6.20 52.78 6.54
N PHE A 34 -7.10 51.79 6.56
CA PHE A 34 -7.64 51.25 7.81
C PHE A 34 -6.68 50.23 8.41
N SER A 35 -5.94 50.66 9.43
CA SER A 35 -5.18 49.79 10.32
C SER A 35 -6.13 49.00 11.23
N LEU A 36 -5.89 47.71 11.39
CA LEU A 36 -6.65 46.79 12.23
C LEU A 36 -6.35 46.94 13.74
N SER A 37 -6.07 48.17 14.19
CA SER A 37 -5.49 48.50 15.51
C SER A 37 -6.43 49.28 16.44
N SER A 38 -7.75 49.24 16.24
CA SER A 38 -8.72 50.07 16.98
C SER A 38 -9.85 49.28 17.67
N LEU A 39 -9.61 48.02 18.04
CA LEU A 39 -10.59 47.15 18.70
C LEU A 39 -10.02 46.43 19.94
N VAL A 40 -9.17 47.13 20.70
CA VAL A 40 -8.70 46.71 22.03
C VAL A 40 -8.84 47.88 23.01
N PRO A 41 -9.67 47.77 24.06
CA PRO A 41 -9.66 48.73 25.16
C PRO A 41 -8.30 48.75 25.85
N GLY A 42 -7.68 49.92 25.92
CA GLY A 42 -6.34 50.12 26.45
C GLY A 42 -6.25 50.09 27.97
N GLU A 43 -6.61 48.97 28.61
CA GLU A 43 -6.22 48.68 30.00
C GLU A 43 -6.33 47.17 30.30
N ILE A 44 -5.20 46.46 30.18
CA ILE A 44 -4.72 45.26 30.93
C ILE A 44 -3.43 44.81 30.22
N VAL A 45 -2.36 45.59 30.40
CA VAL A 45 -1.00 45.15 30.04
C VAL A 45 -0.35 44.60 31.30
N CYS A 46 -0.49 43.29 31.52
CA CYS A 46 0.22 42.59 32.59
C CYS A 46 1.72 42.55 32.27
N THR A 47 2.46 43.57 32.72
CA THR A 47 3.93 43.55 32.65
C THR A 47 4.49 42.41 33.51
N ASP A 48 5.55 41.75 33.03
CA ASP A 48 6.19 40.57 33.66
C ASP A 48 6.66 40.81 35.11
N ARG A 49 6.73 42.06 35.56
CA ARG A 49 7.04 42.42 36.95
C ARG A 49 5.93 42.07 37.95
N ALA A 50 4.66 42.05 37.54
CA ALA A 50 3.54 41.73 38.43
C ALA A 50 3.37 40.21 38.64
N LEU A 51 3.57 39.41 37.59
CA LEU A 51 3.38 37.95 37.61
C LEU A 51 4.47 37.18 38.38
N ARG A 52 5.58 37.83 38.76
CA ARG A 52 6.67 37.22 39.53
C ARG A 52 6.46 37.20 41.06
N LYS A 53 5.36 37.76 41.58
CA LYS A 53 5.08 37.84 43.05
C LYS A 53 3.83 37.12 43.56
N SER A 54 2.99 36.54 42.69
CA SER A 54 1.82 35.75 43.12
C SER A 54 2.18 34.29 43.42
N LYS A 55 1.67 33.73 44.52
CA LYS A 55 1.85 32.31 44.89
C LYS A 55 1.00 31.34 44.06
N ASN A 56 -0.08 31.78 43.42
CA ASN A 56 -1.06 30.91 42.76
C ASN A 56 -0.97 30.98 41.22
N ARG A 57 0.24 30.88 40.65
CA ARG A 57 0.45 30.95 39.19
C ARG A 57 -0.24 29.80 38.44
N THR A 58 -0.34 28.63 39.07
CA THR A 58 -0.91 27.41 38.46
C THR A 58 -2.42 27.50 38.28
N GLU A 59 -3.16 28.02 39.28
CA GLU A 59 -4.63 28.16 39.21
C GLU A 59 -5.05 29.18 38.15
N LEU A 60 -4.37 30.33 38.08
CA LEU A 60 -4.68 31.36 37.09
C LEU A 60 -4.43 30.88 35.65
N ALA A 61 -3.36 30.09 35.43
CA ALA A 61 -3.10 29.45 34.14
C ALA A 61 -4.15 28.37 33.80
N LEU A 62 -4.62 27.61 34.80
CA LEU A 62 -5.68 26.61 34.61
C LEU A 62 -7.01 27.28 34.24
N LEU A 63 -7.39 28.34 34.94
CA LEU A 63 -8.62 29.10 34.68
C LEU A 63 -8.60 29.74 33.29
N LEU A 64 -7.49 30.36 32.88
CA LEU A 64 -7.32 30.86 31.52
C LEU A 64 -7.42 29.75 30.46
N GLY A 65 -6.80 28.59 30.71
CA GLY A 65 -6.90 27.43 29.80
C GLY A 65 -8.33 26.92 29.64
N VAL A 66 -9.07 26.77 30.76
CA VAL A 66 -10.48 26.36 30.75
C VAL A 66 -11.36 27.39 30.05
N SER A 67 -11.14 28.70 30.26
CA SER A 67 -11.89 29.75 29.58
C SER A 67 -11.67 29.76 28.07
N ILE A 68 -10.43 29.53 27.60
CA ILE A 68 -10.13 29.46 26.16
C ILE A 68 -10.81 28.23 25.52
N VAL A 69 -10.77 27.07 26.18
CA VAL A 69 -11.47 25.86 25.70
C VAL A 69 -12.99 26.05 25.71
N GLY A 70 -13.54 26.73 26.72
CA GLY A 70 -14.97 27.07 26.80
C GLY A 70 -15.42 27.98 25.65
N LEU A 71 -14.63 29.00 25.30
CA LEU A 71 -14.90 29.88 24.16
C LEU A 71 -14.84 29.14 22.82
N TYR A 72 -13.88 28.21 22.64
CA TYR A 72 -13.81 27.36 21.45
C TYR A 72 -15.02 26.43 21.31
N LEU A 73 -15.46 25.81 22.41
CA LEU A 73 -16.64 24.94 22.43
C LEU A 73 -17.93 25.74 22.17
N PHE A 74 -18.06 26.93 22.75
CA PHE A 74 -19.21 27.81 22.50
C PHE A 74 -19.29 28.24 21.02
N GLY A 75 -18.17 28.69 20.44
CA GLY A 75 -18.11 29.03 19.02
C GLY A 75 -18.38 27.84 18.08
N PHE A 76 -17.97 26.63 18.48
CA PHE A 76 -18.30 25.40 17.75
C PHE A 76 -19.81 25.06 17.81
N VAL A 77 -20.46 25.27 18.95
CA VAL A 77 -21.92 25.07 19.08
C VAL A 77 -22.70 26.09 18.24
N GLU A 78 -22.37 27.38 18.31
CA GLU A 78 -23.03 28.38 17.45
C GLU A 78 -22.79 28.13 15.95
N LEU A 79 -21.60 27.63 15.57
CA LEU A 79 -21.32 27.24 14.19
C LEU A 79 -22.17 26.03 13.74
N MET A 80 -22.43 25.08 14.64
CA MET A 80 -23.31 23.93 14.37
C MET A 80 -24.79 24.33 14.31
N GLU A 81 -25.23 25.28 15.12
CA GLU A 81 -26.64 25.76 15.15
C GLU A 81 -26.96 26.77 14.04
N SER A 82 -25.96 27.43 13.46
CA SER A 82 -26.13 28.40 12.36
C SER A 82 -26.07 27.78 10.95
N MET A 83 -25.78 26.49 10.82
CA MET A 83 -25.84 25.79 9.53
C MET A 83 -27.29 25.43 9.14
N PRO A 84 -27.84 25.93 8.03
CA PRO A 84 -29.16 25.52 7.55
C PRO A 84 -29.14 24.05 7.08
N GLU A 85 -30.29 23.37 7.15
CA GLU A 85 -30.43 21.96 6.74
C GLU A 85 -30.07 21.71 5.26
N ILE A 86 -28.80 21.41 4.97
CA ILE A 86 -28.38 20.79 3.70
C ILE A 86 -28.53 19.26 3.83
N SER A 87 -29.73 18.84 4.23
CA SER A 87 -30.15 17.44 4.18
C SER A 87 -30.54 17.10 2.74
N SER A 88 -29.66 16.38 2.01
CA SER A 88 -29.94 15.48 0.87
C SER A 88 -28.83 15.36 -0.19
N LYS A 89 -27.75 16.16 -0.17
CA LYS A 89 -26.76 16.16 -1.29
C LYS A 89 -25.27 15.97 -0.96
N ILE A 90 -24.89 15.75 0.31
CA ILE A 90 -23.48 15.52 0.70
C ILE A 90 -23.16 14.03 0.96
N ALA A 91 -24.16 13.14 0.87
CA ALA A 91 -24.03 11.70 1.18
C ALA A 91 -23.21 10.84 0.19
N HIS A 92 -22.42 11.43 -0.71
CA HIS A 92 -21.68 10.71 -1.76
C HIS A 92 -20.16 10.94 -1.80
N TYR A 93 -19.56 11.55 -0.76
CA TYR A 93 -18.10 11.55 -0.59
C TYR A 93 -17.68 10.58 0.54
N ASN A 94 -17.08 9.46 0.15
CA ASN A 94 -16.51 8.45 1.05
C ASN A 94 -15.23 8.98 1.74
N MET A 95 -15.37 9.82 2.76
CA MET A 95 -14.27 10.30 3.61
C MET A 95 -13.90 9.31 4.75
N GLY A 96 -14.40 8.07 4.70
CA GLY A 96 -14.31 7.09 5.79
C GLY A 96 -12.92 6.51 6.09
N ALA A 97 -11.92 6.72 5.23
CA ALA A 97 -10.57 6.18 5.44
C ALA A 97 -9.75 7.00 6.46
N ASN A 98 -9.72 8.33 6.32
CA ASN A 98 -8.81 9.19 7.09
C ASN A 98 -9.27 9.42 8.54
N LEU A 99 -10.58 9.59 8.75
CA LEU A 99 -11.16 9.82 10.08
C LEU A 99 -10.95 8.64 11.05
N ASN A 100 -10.93 7.40 10.54
CA ASN A 100 -10.66 6.23 11.36
C ASN A 100 -9.17 6.12 11.71
N LEU A 101 -8.27 6.36 10.74
CA LEU A 101 -6.82 6.25 10.98
C LEU A 101 -6.31 7.32 11.94
N ALA A 102 -6.68 8.59 11.76
CA ALA A 102 -6.30 9.68 12.66
C ALA A 102 -6.84 9.49 14.09
N LYS A 103 -8.05 8.93 14.21
CA LYS A 103 -8.65 8.57 15.51
C LYS A 103 -7.89 7.43 16.19
N MET A 104 -7.50 6.39 15.45
CA MET A 104 -6.71 5.27 15.98
C MET A 104 -5.30 5.71 16.44
N GLU A 105 -4.67 6.67 15.76
CA GLU A 105 -3.41 7.26 16.23
C GLU A 105 -3.59 8.08 17.52
N MET A 106 -4.65 8.89 17.62
CA MET A 106 -5.00 9.57 18.87
C MET A 106 -5.27 8.58 20.02
N ASP A 107 -6.05 7.52 19.78
CA ASP A 107 -6.34 6.50 20.81
C ASP A 107 -5.07 5.75 21.25
N SER A 108 -4.13 5.49 20.32
CA SER A 108 -2.79 4.94 20.61
C SER A 108 -1.97 5.89 21.50
N VAL A 109 -1.95 7.18 21.19
CA VAL A 109 -1.27 8.20 22.03
C VAL A 109 -1.93 8.31 23.41
N ILE A 110 -3.26 8.33 23.49
CA ILE A 110 -4.02 8.39 24.74
C ILE A 110 -3.75 7.14 25.61
N SER A 111 -3.69 5.94 25.03
CA SER A 111 -3.37 4.71 25.77
C SER A 111 -1.94 4.75 26.35
N LYS A 112 -0.96 5.24 25.59
CA LYS A 112 0.42 5.44 26.06
C LYS A 112 0.52 6.46 27.19
N ILE A 113 -0.29 7.53 27.14
CA ILE A 113 -0.39 8.52 28.22
C ILE A 113 -1.04 7.90 29.48
N LYS A 114 -2.09 7.08 29.34
CA LYS A 114 -2.72 6.36 30.46
C LYS A 114 -1.73 5.39 31.14
N LYS A 115 -1.07 4.52 30.37
CA LYS A 115 -0.06 3.58 30.87
C LYS A 115 1.07 4.31 31.62
N LYS A 116 1.59 5.40 31.05
CA LYS A 116 2.62 6.24 31.70
C LYS A 116 2.14 6.91 32.99
N LYS A 117 0.85 7.24 33.12
CA LYS A 117 0.27 7.72 34.39
C LYS A 117 0.17 6.59 35.41
N GLU A 118 -0.31 5.41 35.03
CA GLU A 118 -0.39 4.25 35.93
C GLU A 118 0.99 3.82 36.45
N ASP A 119 2.02 3.84 35.59
CA ASP A 119 3.41 3.54 35.98
C ASP A 119 4.02 4.63 36.89
N MET A 120 3.57 5.88 36.80
CA MET A 120 3.93 6.93 37.76
C MET A 120 3.24 6.74 39.12
N PHE A 121 1.93 6.48 39.13
CA PHE A 121 1.18 6.27 40.38
C PHE A 121 1.69 5.06 41.17
N LYS A 122 2.00 3.94 40.50
CA LYS A 122 2.62 2.77 41.15
C LYS A 122 3.99 3.06 41.75
N LYS A 123 4.72 4.03 41.20
CA LYS A 123 6.04 4.42 41.71
C LYS A 123 5.94 5.30 42.96
N GLU A 124 4.94 6.18 43.02
CA GLU A 124 4.65 6.97 44.22
C GLU A 124 4.12 6.13 45.39
N GLU A 125 3.36 5.04 45.14
CA GLU A 125 2.97 4.08 46.20
C GLU A 125 4.18 3.30 46.77
N THR A 126 5.17 2.94 45.95
CA THR A 126 6.37 2.23 46.43
C THR A 126 7.34 3.10 47.22
N ASP A 127 7.37 4.41 46.98
CA ASP A 127 8.29 5.35 47.65
C ASP A 127 7.76 5.85 49.03
N HIS A 128 6.59 5.39 49.48
CA HIS A 128 6.01 5.73 50.80
C HIS A 128 6.01 4.60 51.84
N ALA A 129 6.47 3.40 51.49
CA ALA A 129 6.43 2.22 52.36
C ALA A 129 7.81 1.54 52.53
N GLY A 130 8.85 2.29 52.95
CA GLY A 130 10.19 1.70 53.05
C GLY A 130 11.32 2.56 53.62
N ASN A 131 11.14 3.28 54.74
CA ASN A 131 12.27 3.98 55.37
C ASN A 131 12.27 3.99 56.92
N THR A 132 12.38 2.80 57.52
CA THR A 132 12.74 2.69 58.95
C THR A 132 13.59 1.45 59.27
N GLN A 133 14.87 1.43 58.86
CA GLN A 133 15.98 0.94 59.71
C GLN A 133 17.39 1.17 59.10
N ARG A 134 18.11 2.11 59.72
CA ARG A 134 19.54 2.07 60.11
C ARG A 134 20.17 0.65 60.05
N ARG A 135 21.45 0.38 59.74
CA ARG A 135 22.73 1.16 59.73
C ARG A 135 23.85 0.23 59.16
N ASP A 136 25.14 0.57 58.96
CA ASP A 136 25.95 1.79 59.18
C ASP A 136 27.05 1.91 58.06
N ALA A 137 28.16 2.61 58.31
CA ALA A 137 29.09 3.13 57.28
C ALA A 137 30.44 2.39 57.05
N GLN A 138 30.82 2.26 55.78
CA GLN A 138 32.05 2.81 55.15
C GLN A 138 33.45 2.54 55.78
N LYS A 139 34.34 1.81 55.05
CA LYS A 139 35.65 2.32 54.53
C LYS A 139 36.51 1.29 53.77
N LYS A 140 37.17 1.81 52.72
CA LYS A 140 38.50 1.48 52.14
C LYS A 140 39.09 0.06 52.33
N GLU A 141 39.49 -0.57 51.21
CA GLU A 141 40.93 -0.65 50.86
C GLU A 141 41.19 -0.99 49.39
N THR A 142 42.40 -0.69 48.92
CA THR A 142 42.87 -0.85 47.54
C THR A 142 43.99 -1.88 47.47
N SER A 143 43.86 -2.96 46.69
CA SER A 143 44.97 -3.52 45.89
C SER A 143 44.52 -4.64 44.95
N ALA A 144 45.29 -4.82 43.87
CA ALA A 144 45.09 -5.77 42.78
C ALA A 144 45.09 -7.26 43.18
N LYS A 145 44.35 -8.08 42.42
CA LYS A 145 44.97 -9.06 41.48
C LYS A 145 43.98 -9.80 40.56
N GLN A 146 44.49 -10.10 39.36
CA GLN A 146 44.12 -11.17 38.42
C GLN A 146 42.72 -11.13 37.76
N HIS A 147 42.69 -10.47 36.60
CA HIS A 147 41.91 -10.94 35.47
C HIS A 147 42.28 -12.39 35.12
N LYS A 148 41.27 -13.23 34.89
CA LYS A 148 41.35 -14.37 33.98
C LYS A 148 40.35 -14.14 32.85
N GLU A 149 40.83 -13.70 31.70
CA GLU A 149 40.03 -13.72 30.47
C GLU A 149 39.77 -15.18 30.07
N HIS A 150 38.51 -15.62 30.09
CA HIS A 150 38.10 -16.76 29.26
C HIS A 150 37.55 -16.23 27.94
N LYS A 151 38.47 -16.03 26.97
CA LYS A 151 38.11 -15.84 25.57
C LYS A 151 37.56 -17.16 25.01
N LEU A 152 36.24 -17.31 25.03
CA LEU A 152 35.55 -18.30 24.22
C LEU A 152 35.42 -17.74 22.80
N ASN A 153 36.40 -18.06 21.96
CA ASN A 153 36.33 -17.83 20.52
C ASN A 153 35.21 -18.72 19.94
N PHE A 154 34.03 -18.14 19.71
CA PHE A 154 33.01 -18.79 18.89
C PHE A 154 33.34 -18.57 17.41
N THR A 155 33.93 -19.58 16.79
CA THR A 155 34.03 -19.70 15.33
C THR A 155 32.63 -19.90 14.74
N PRO A 156 32.18 -19.05 13.80
CA PRO A 156 30.89 -19.22 13.14
C PRO A 156 30.99 -20.33 12.09
N SER A 157 30.78 -21.59 12.50
CA SER A 157 30.79 -22.76 11.63
C SER A 157 29.41 -23.42 11.56
N ALA A 158 28.53 -22.87 10.71
CA ALA A 158 27.45 -23.58 10.02
C ALA A 158 26.64 -22.62 9.12
N ARG A 159 27.28 -22.03 8.09
CA ARG A 159 26.50 -21.57 6.93
C ARG A 159 26.01 -22.84 6.21
N ALA A 160 24.75 -23.21 6.42
CA ALA A 160 24.07 -24.10 5.50
C ALA A 160 24.12 -23.46 4.09
N HIS A 161 24.37 -24.27 3.07
CA HIS A 161 24.66 -23.80 1.71
C HIS A 161 23.53 -22.94 1.14
N ALA A 162 23.68 -21.61 1.23
CA ALA A 162 23.31 -20.77 0.12
C ALA A 162 24.27 -21.15 -1.02
N ASN A 163 23.73 -21.56 -2.17
CA ASN A 163 24.55 -21.82 -3.33
C ASN A 163 25.36 -20.56 -3.64
N ASP A 164 26.66 -20.75 -3.78
CA ASP A 164 27.60 -19.74 -4.24
C ASP A 164 27.31 -19.52 -5.73
N ILE A 165 26.31 -18.69 -6.03
CA ILE A 165 26.05 -18.21 -7.38
C ILE A 165 27.18 -17.24 -7.69
N THR A 166 28.30 -17.82 -8.16
CA THR A 166 29.36 -17.11 -8.84
C THR A 166 28.77 -16.18 -9.89
N ASN A 167 29.36 -14.98 -10.04
CA ASN A 167 29.08 -14.07 -11.16
C ASN A 167 29.59 -14.68 -12.48
N ASP A 168 28.96 -15.77 -12.91
CA ASP A 168 29.07 -16.29 -14.26
C ASP A 168 28.06 -15.50 -15.12
N GLU A 169 28.50 -14.95 -16.26
CA GLU A 169 27.65 -14.08 -17.11
C GLU A 169 26.58 -14.87 -17.91
N GLY A 170 26.27 -16.09 -17.47
CA GLY A 170 25.25 -16.97 -18.05
C GLY A 170 23.83 -16.60 -17.62
N ASP A 171 22.86 -16.99 -18.44
CA ASP A 171 21.46 -16.84 -18.08
C ASP A 171 21.07 -17.80 -16.95
N ILE A 172 20.34 -17.29 -15.96
CA ILE A 172 19.84 -18.10 -14.86
C ILE A 172 18.80 -19.07 -15.43
N PRO A 173 18.97 -20.40 -15.27
CA PRO A 173 18.07 -21.37 -15.87
C PRO A 173 16.66 -21.22 -15.28
N ILE A 174 15.68 -20.99 -16.14
CA ILE A 174 14.27 -20.94 -15.75
C ILE A 174 13.82 -22.37 -15.44
N PRO A 175 13.33 -22.67 -14.22
CA PRO A 175 12.82 -24.00 -13.90
C PRO A 175 11.60 -24.35 -14.75
N VAL A 176 11.43 -25.62 -15.08
CA VAL A 176 10.21 -26.08 -15.76
C VAL A 176 9.05 -26.07 -14.76
N GLY A 177 7.99 -25.32 -15.07
CA GLY A 177 6.77 -25.32 -14.28
C GLY A 177 6.01 -26.65 -14.43
N ILE A 178 5.44 -27.13 -13.33
CA ILE A 178 4.60 -28.34 -13.29
C ILE A 178 3.22 -28.00 -12.72
N TRP A 179 2.19 -28.71 -13.17
CA TRP A 179 0.83 -28.53 -12.68
C TRP A 179 0.05 -29.86 -12.65
N PRO A 180 -0.78 -30.12 -11.63
CA PRO A 180 -0.87 -29.39 -10.36
C PRO A 180 0.37 -29.64 -9.49
N VAL A 181 0.61 -28.77 -8.51
CA VAL A 181 1.79 -28.80 -7.63
C VAL A 181 1.48 -28.18 -6.28
N ARG A 182 2.13 -28.65 -5.22
CA ARG A 182 2.01 -28.10 -3.85
C ARG A 182 3.40 -27.92 -3.26
N TYR A 183 3.63 -26.85 -2.49
CA TYR A 183 4.97 -26.60 -1.93
C TYR A 183 5.37 -27.61 -0.83
N GLN A 184 4.39 -28.29 -0.25
CA GLN A 184 4.51 -29.27 0.84
C GLN A 184 5.12 -30.60 0.35
N ASP A 185 5.09 -30.84 -0.96
CA ASP A 185 5.69 -32.01 -1.60
C ASP A 185 7.22 -31.83 -1.80
N GLU A 186 7.76 -30.65 -1.45
CA GLU A 186 9.18 -30.30 -1.52
C GLU A 186 9.85 -30.16 -0.14
N GLU A 187 11.17 -30.41 -0.08
CA GLU A 187 11.94 -30.14 1.14
C GLU A 187 12.05 -28.62 1.40
N MET A 188 11.57 -28.17 2.55
CA MET A 188 11.61 -26.76 2.97
C MET A 188 13.02 -26.25 3.30
N GLU A 189 13.27 -24.99 2.92
CA GLU A 189 14.43 -24.20 3.32
C GLU A 189 14.41 -23.87 4.82
N THR A 190 15.55 -23.45 5.36
CA THR A 190 15.67 -22.99 6.75
C THR A 190 16.06 -21.52 6.76
N MET A 191 15.29 -20.68 7.48
CA MET A 191 15.46 -19.24 7.56
C MET A 191 15.51 -18.81 9.03
N ILE A 192 16.33 -17.79 9.36
CA ILE A 192 16.31 -17.15 10.68
C ILE A 192 15.25 -16.06 10.67
N HIS A 193 14.37 -16.04 11.67
CA HIS A 193 13.30 -15.04 11.79
C HIS A 193 13.87 -13.62 11.98
N VAL A 194 13.60 -12.74 11.01
CA VAL A 194 14.19 -11.39 10.90
C VAL A 194 13.92 -10.44 12.08
N GLY A 195 12.83 -10.64 12.82
CA GLY A 195 12.51 -9.81 13.99
C GLY A 195 13.16 -10.28 15.31
N ASP A 196 13.50 -11.56 15.44
CA ASP A 196 13.96 -12.17 16.71
C ASP A 196 15.39 -12.71 16.65
N LEU A 197 15.85 -13.10 15.46
CA LEU A 197 17.18 -13.63 15.16
C LEU A 197 17.58 -14.94 15.88
N LYS A 198 16.70 -15.51 16.72
CA LYS A 198 16.91 -16.81 17.40
C LYS A 198 15.94 -17.88 16.93
N THR A 199 14.69 -17.51 16.65
CA THR A 199 13.70 -18.40 16.04
C THR A 199 14.17 -18.84 14.66
N VAL A 200 14.31 -20.16 14.48
CA VAL A 200 14.62 -20.80 13.21
C VAL A 200 13.31 -21.30 12.60
N MET A 201 13.01 -20.87 11.39
CA MET A 201 11.81 -21.20 10.64
C MET A 201 12.13 -22.20 9.53
N LYS A 202 11.22 -23.14 9.28
CA LYS A 202 11.14 -23.86 8.00
C LYS A 202 10.25 -23.05 7.07
N VAL A 203 10.69 -22.81 5.83
CA VAL A 203 10.00 -21.97 4.85
C VAL A 203 10.02 -22.64 3.48
N PRO A 204 9.02 -22.40 2.60
CA PRO A 204 9.07 -22.94 1.25
C PRO A 204 10.30 -22.42 0.50
N LYS A 205 10.91 -23.25 -0.36
CA LYS A 205 11.96 -22.79 -1.27
C LYS A 205 11.35 -21.87 -2.33
N PHE A 206 12.07 -20.83 -2.75
CA PHE A 206 11.67 -20.09 -3.96
C PHE A 206 11.74 -21.04 -5.16
N TRP A 207 10.76 -20.95 -6.05
CA TRP A 207 10.78 -21.70 -7.32
C TRP A 207 11.99 -21.31 -8.18
N SER A 208 12.28 -20.01 -8.29
CA SER A 208 13.48 -19.49 -8.93
C SER A 208 13.95 -18.21 -8.22
N PRO A 209 15.27 -17.90 -8.19
CA PRO A 209 15.72 -16.52 -8.00
C PRO A 209 15.25 -15.61 -9.17
N PRO A 210 15.36 -14.28 -9.05
CA PRO A 210 15.06 -13.36 -10.16
C PRO A 210 15.89 -13.69 -11.40
N VAL A 211 15.24 -13.82 -12.55
CA VAL A 211 15.87 -14.29 -13.81
C VAL A 211 16.11 -13.15 -14.81
N HIS A 212 15.71 -11.92 -14.47
CA HIS A 212 15.84 -10.76 -15.35
C HIS A 212 17.29 -10.29 -15.59
N ASN A 213 18.28 -10.78 -14.83
CA ASN A 213 19.72 -10.49 -15.03
C ASN A 213 20.06 -8.99 -15.19
N LYS A 214 19.30 -8.11 -14.50
CA LYS A 214 19.33 -6.63 -14.62
C LYS A 214 19.14 -6.11 -16.07
N LYS A 215 18.66 -6.92 -17.00
CA LYS A 215 18.41 -6.63 -18.41
C LYS A 215 16.89 -6.59 -18.70
N GLN A 216 16.53 -6.16 -19.91
CA GLN A 216 15.16 -6.28 -20.42
C GLN A 216 14.86 -7.76 -20.68
N PHE A 217 13.82 -8.28 -20.04
CA PHE A 217 13.39 -9.66 -20.21
C PHE A 217 12.90 -9.87 -21.65
N THR A 218 13.30 -10.96 -22.29
CA THR A 218 12.86 -11.30 -23.65
C THR A 218 11.51 -12.02 -23.62
N ARG A 219 10.77 -11.97 -24.72
CA ARG A 219 9.49 -12.68 -24.82
C ARG A 219 9.63 -14.20 -24.74
N GLU A 220 10.72 -14.75 -25.27
CA GLU A 220 11.01 -16.18 -25.16
C GLU A 220 11.18 -16.60 -23.69
N GLN A 221 11.97 -15.84 -22.90
CA GLN A 221 12.12 -16.09 -21.46
C GLN A 221 10.80 -15.90 -20.70
N ALA A 222 9.95 -14.95 -21.11
CA ALA A 222 8.63 -14.75 -20.52
C ALA A 222 7.69 -15.95 -20.76
N LEU A 223 7.72 -16.52 -21.97
CA LEU A 223 6.89 -17.68 -22.35
C LEU A 223 7.36 -19.01 -21.73
N GLN A 224 8.61 -19.09 -21.23
CA GLN A 224 9.08 -20.21 -20.41
C GLN A 224 8.47 -20.22 -18.99
N ILE A 225 7.91 -19.09 -18.53
CA ILE A 225 7.28 -18.98 -17.21
C ILE A 225 5.75 -18.97 -17.37
N GLY A 226 5.17 -20.16 -17.38
CA GLY A 226 3.72 -20.33 -17.24
C GLY A 226 3.20 -21.72 -17.55
N THR A 227 2.48 -22.33 -16.61
CA THR A 227 1.84 -23.64 -16.78
C THR A 227 0.41 -23.56 -17.31
N CYS A 228 0.04 -24.56 -18.11
CA CYS A 228 -1.35 -24.88 -18.44
C CYS A 228 -1.90 -25.89 -17.44
N ALA A 229 -3.22 -25.86 -17.22
CA ALA A 229 -3.93 -26.83 -16.41
C ALA A 229 -3.84 -28.24 -17.00
N GLU A 230 -3.93 -28.34 -18.33
CA GLU A 230 -3.74 -29.59 -19.07
C GLU A 230 -2.34 -29.62 -19.74
N PRO A 231 -1.56 -30.70 -19.53
CA PRO A 231 -0.26 -30.85 -20.18
C PRO A 231 -0.41 -31.10 -21.68
N ASP A 232 0.64 -30.79 -22.44
CA ASP A 232 0.69 -31.09 -23.87
C ASP A 232 0.60 -32.61 -24.12
N PRO A 233 -0.30 -33.10 -24.99
CA PRO A 233 -0.56 -34.52 -25.15
C PRO A 233 0.56 -35.30 -25.86
N VAL A 234 1.57 -34.62 -26.43
CA VAL A 234 2.69 -35.26 -27.14
C VAL A 234 3.96 -35.28 -26.28
N THR A 235 4.24 -34.19 -25.59
CA THR A 235 5.46 -33.96 -24.81
C THR A 235 5.27 -34.15 -23.30
N GLY A 236 4.02 -34.11 -22.80
CA GLY A 236 3.69 -34.10 -21.38
C GLY A 236 4.02 -32.77 -20.66
N SER A 237 4.47 -31.74 -21.37
CA SER A 237 4.86 -30.47 -20.76
C SER A 237 3.63 -29.64 -20.34
N SER A 238 3.60 -29.20 -19.08
CA SER A 238 2.67 -28.14 -18.64
C SER A 238 3.09 -26.75 -19.15
N VAL A 239 4.36 -26.52 -19.48
CA VAL A 239 4.84 -25.26 -20.06
C VAL A 239 4.69 -25.31 -21.58
N ARG A 240 3.73 -24.55 -22.10
CA ARG A 240 3.37 -24.51 -23.53
C ARG A 240 3.44 -23.09 -24.14
N GLY A 241 3.88 -22.10 -23.39
CA GLY A 241 4.00 -20.71 -23.86
C GLY A 241 2.69 -20.18 -24.47
N GLU A 242 2.73 -19.74 -25.72
CA GLU A 242 1.54 -19.24 -26.43
C GLU A 242 0.52 -20.32 -26.79
N ASP A 243 0.97 -21.57 -27.01
CA ASP A 243 0.13 -22.72 -27.35
C ASP A 243 -0.74 -23.21 -26.17
N CYS A 244 -0.67 -22.49 -25.04
CA CYS A 244 -1.52 -22.62 -23.87
C CYS A 244 -2.86 -21.87 -24.04
N PRO A 245 -4.01 -22.57 -24.18
CA PRO A 245 -5.33 -21.96 -24.27
C PRO A 245 -5.63 -21.04 -23.09
N ILE A 246 -6.26 -19.90 -23.35
CA ILE A 246 -6.48 -18.83 -22.36
C ILE A 246 -7.30 -19.31 -21.15
N ASP A 247 -8.17 -20.29 -21.35
CA ASP A 247 -8.98 -20.98 -20.35
C ASP A 247 -8.22 -22.05 -19.55
N GLU A 248 -7.15 -22.63 -20.10
CA GLU A 248 -6.25 -23.59 -19.43
C GLU A 248 -5.13 -22.90 -18.63
N ARG A 249 -4.73 -21.67 -18.98
CA ARG A 249 -3.67 -20.93 -18.28
C ARG A 249 -3.95 -20.81 -16.78
N THR A 250 -2.99 -21.26 -15.96
CA THR A 250 -3.12 -21.36 -14.50
C THR A 250 -2.97 -20.00 -13.80
N ILE A 251 -3.49 -19.90 -12.58
CA ILE A 251 -3.44 -18.69 -11.75
C ILE A 251 -2.98 -19.05 -10.34
N PHE A 252 -1.86 -18.49 -9.91
CA PHE A 252 -1.49 -18.43 -8.49
C PHE A 252 -2.17 -17.23 -7.82
N ILE A 253 -2.69 -17.40 -6.62
CA ILE A 253 -3.12 -16.31 -5.74
C ILE A 253 -2.29 -16.35 -4.46
N GLY A 254 -1.49 -15.32 -4.21
CA GLY A 254 -0.80 -15.11 -2.95
C GLY A 254 -1.64 -14.28 -1.98
N ILE A 255 -1.88 -14.81 -0.78
CA ILE A 255 -2.62 -14.13 0.31
C ILE A 255 -1.76 -14.10 1.58
N ALA A 256 -1.65 -12.92 2.19
CA ALA A 256 -1.11 -12.76 3.54
C ALA A 256 -2.27 -12.47 4.51
N SER A 257 -2.56 -13.41 5.40
CA SER A 257 -3.57 -13.28 6.46
C SER A 257 -2.89 -12.99 7.79
N TYR A 258 -3.46 -12.07 8.58
CA TYR A 258 -3.09 -11.86 9.98
C TYR A 258 -4.36 -11.86 10.81
N ARG A 259 -4.61 -12.98 11.51
CA ARG A 259 -5.73 -13.14 12.45
C ARG A 259 -7.10 -12.75 11.85
N ASP A 260 -7.29 -13.00 10.55
CA ASP A 260 -8.48 -12.54 9.81
C ASP A 260 -9.43 -13.69 9.45
N PHE A 261 -10.52 -13.77 10.21
CA PHE A 261 -11.60 -14.75 10.02
C PHE A 261 -12.26 -14.71 8.63
N GLN A 262 -12.11 -13.62 7.86
CA GLN A 262 -12.70 -13.51 6.52
C GLN A 262 -11.86 -14.18 5.44
N CYS A 263 -10.64 -14.63 5.77
CA CYS A 263 -9.74 -15.33 4.84
C CYS A 263 -10.43 -16.51 4.14
N ARG A 264 -11.12 -17.36 4.90
CA ARG A 264 -11.89 -18.49 4.36
C ARG A 264 -12.99 -18.07 3.37
N MET A 265 -13.64 -16.92 3.59
CA MET A 265 -14.66 -16.39 2.69
C MET A 265 -14.05 -15.81 1.41
N THR A 266 -12.84 -15.26 1.49
CA THR A 266 -12.07 -14.84 0.31
C THR A 266 -11.75 -16.04 -0.57
N LEU A 267 -11.25 -17.14 0.01
CA LEU A 267 -11.02 -18.40 -0.70
C LEU A 267 -12.31 -18.97 -1.30
N GLU A 268 -13.38 -19.01 -0.51
CA GLU A 268 -14.70 -19.49 -0.94
C GLU A 268 -15.20 -18.72 -2.18
N THR A 269 -15.08 -17.38 -2.20
CA THR A 269 -15.47 -16.60 -3.39
C THR A 269 -14.47 -16.73 -4.54
N ALA A 270 -13.17 -16.82 -4.29
CA ALA A 270 -12.15 -16.97 -5.34
C ALA A 270 -12.40 -18.23 -6.18
N PHE A 271 -12.69 -19.37 -5.55
CA PHE A 271 -13.00 -20.61 -6.26
C PHE A 271 -14.44 -20.65 -6.79
N ARG A 272 -15.45 -20.45 -5.93
CA ARG A 272 -16.87 -20.64 -6.31
C ARG A 272 -17.34 -19.67 -7.40
N ARG A 273 -16.65 -18.54 -7.57
CA ARG A 273 -16.96 -17.53 -8.60
C ARG A 273 -15.94 -17.49 -9.74
N ALA A 274 -14.90 -18.34 -9.75
CA ALA A 274 -14.11 -18.54 -10.96
C ALA A 274 -14.94 -19.29 -12.00
N LYS A 275 -14.77 -18.93 -13.28
CA LYS A 275 -15.29 -19.66 -14.43
C LYS A 275 -14.63 -21.03 -14.55
N ASN A 276 -13.31 -21.07 -14.35
CA ASN A 276 -12.49 -22.27 -14.46
C ASN A 276 -11.72 -22.52 -13.14
N PRO A 277 -12.38 -22.94 -12.04
CA PRO A 277 -11.75 -23.06 -10.72
C PRO A 277 -10.58 -24.06 -10.68
N ASN A 278 -10.58 -25.08 -11.55
CA ASN A 278 -9.53 -26.11 -11.62
C ASN A 278 -8.14 -25.58 -12.01
N ARG A 279 -8.01 -24.33 -12.47
CA ARG A 279 -6.72 -23.71 -12.84
C ARG A 279 -6.18 -22.74 -11.77
N VAL A 280 -6.92 -22.54 -10.67
CA VAL A 280 -6.60 -21.59 -9.60
C VAL A 280 -5.89 -22.33 -8.47
N ARG A 281 -4.71 -21.87 -8.04
CA ARG A 281 -4.06 -22.35 -6.82
C ARG A 281 -3.84 -21.18 -5.88
N VAL A 282 -4.06 -21.38 -4.58
CA VAL A 282 -3.92 -20.31 -3.59
C VAL A 282 -2.85 -20.67 -2.56
N GLY A 283 -1.84 -19.81 -2.45
CA GLY A 283 -0.82 -19.87 -1.38
C GLY A 283 -1.13 -18.84 -0.31
N VAL A 284 -1.43 -19.31 0.89
CA VAL A 284 -1.84 -18.49 2.04
C VAL A 284 -0.79 -18.54 3.14
N VAL A 285 -0.31 -17.38 3.58
CA VAL A 285 0.48 -17.25 4.79
C VAL A 285 -0.46 -16.82 5.91
N ASP A 286 -0.81 -17.78 6.77
CA ASP A 286 -1.85 -17.62 7.77
C ASP A 286 -1.25 -17.42 9.16
N GLN A 287 -1.30 -16.19 9.65
CA GLN A 287 -0.65 -15.77 10.89
C GLN A 287 -1.70 -15.72 12.00
N ILE A 288 -1.78 -16.80 12.79
CA ILE A 288 -2.88 -17.07 13.73
C ILE A 288 -2.38 -17.52 15.10
N VAL A 289 -3.21 -17.33 16.12
CA VAL A 289 -3.08 -17.99 17.42
C VAL A 289 -3.97 -19.24 17.40
N VAL A 290 -3.34 -20.42 17.38
CA VAL A 290 -4.04 -21.72 17.29
C VAL A 290 -5.00 -21.90 18.48
N GLY A 291 -6.28 -22.10 18.19
CA GLY A 291 -7.35 -22.25 19.18
C GLY A 291 -8.01 -20.94 19.63
N GLU A 292 -7.54 -19.78 19.17
CA GLU A 292 -8.20 -18.47 19.34
C GLU A 292 -8.74 -17.94 18.00
N ASP A 293 -7.95 -18.04 16.93
CA ASP A 293 -8.33 -17.58 15.59
C ASP A 293 -8.78 -18.75 14.68
N VAL A 294 -9.66 -18.45 13.72
CA VAL A 294 -10.13 -19.38 12.67
C VAL A 294 -9.09 -19.44 11.54
N ALA A 295 -8.74 -20.64 11.08
CA ALA A 295 -7.76 -20.81 10.01
C ALA A 295 -8.35 -20.48 8.62
N CYS A 296 -7.51 -19.96 7.72
CA CYS A 296 -7.90 -19.61 6.35
C CYS A 296 -8.52 -20.77 5.56
N ASN A 297 -8.01 -21.99 5.72
CA ASN A 297 -8.51 -23.19 5.03
C ASN A 297 -9.59 -23.96 5.79
N GLU A 298 -10.09 -23.42 6.91
CA GLU A 298 -11.24 -23.99 7.61
C GLU A 298 -12.53 -23.64 6.85
N PRO A 299 -13.32 -24.63 6.38
CA PRO A 299 -14.59 -24.36 5.71
C PRO A 299 -15.61 -23.71 6.66
N GLU A 300 -16.66 -23.06 6.13
CA GLU A 300 -17.63 -22.36 6.97
C GLU A 300 -18.51 -23.31 7.80
N LYS A 301 -18.73 -24.51 7.27
CA LYS A 301 -19.38 -25.66 7.91
C LYS A 301 -18.51 -26.91 7.71
N PRO A 302 -18.69 -27.98 8.51
CA PRO A 302 -18.08 -29.28 8.24
C PRO A 302 -18.37 -29.75 6.80
N CYS A 303 -17.38 -30.36 6.14
CA CYS A 303 -17.55 -30.87 4.77
C CYS A 303 -18.55 -32.02 4.67
N GLU A 304 -18.85 -32.68 5.80
CA GLU A 304 -19.89 -33.70 5.95
C GLU A 304 -21.30 -33.08 5.89
N GLU A 305 -21.46 -31.82 6.29
CA GLU A 305 -22.74 -31.09 6.23
C GLU A 305 -22.95 -30.38 4.88
N ASP A 306 -21.88 -29.86 4.28
CA ASP A 306 -21.93 -29.09 3.03
C ASP A 306 -20.65 -29.32 2.19
N PRO A 307 -20.59 -30.45 1.44
CA PRO A 307 -19.39 -30.84 0.68
C PRO A 307 -19.14 -29.98 -0.58
N GLU A 308 -20.13 -29.19 -1.03
CA GLU A 308 -20.00 -28.32 -2.21
C GLU A 308 -19.36 -26.96 -1.90
N GLN A 309 -19.05 -26.67 -0.64
CA GLN A 309 -18.17 -25.55 -0.28
C GLN A 309 -16.84 -25.67 -1.02
N ALA A 310 -16.31 -24.55 -1.51
CA ALA A 310 -15.09 -24.56 -2.30
C ALA A 310 -13.87 -25.03 -1.51
N LEU A 311 -13.81 -24.74 -0.20
CA LEU A 311 -12.74 -25.24 0.68
C LEU A 311 -12.80 -26.75 0.94
N CYS A 312 -13.93 -27.40 0.69
CA CYS A 312 -14.04 -28.86 0.67
C CYS A 312 -13.64 -29.41 -0.72
N LYS A 313 -14.18 -28.82 -1.79
CA LYS A 313 -14.04 -29.29 -3.17
C LYS A 313 -12.65 -29.07 -3.79
N TYR A 314 -12.01 -27.95 -3.48
CA TYR A 314 -10.72 -27.52 -4.03
C TYR A 314 -9.62 -27.46 -2.96
N ARG A 315 -9.78 -28.22 -1.87
CA ARG A 315 -8.84 -28.25 -0.74
C ARG A 315 -7.38 -28.47 -1.17
N ASP A 316 -7.18 -29.36 -2.14
CA ASP A 316 -5.84 -29.74 -2.61
C ASP A 316 -5.22 -28.67 -3.55
N GLN A 317 -5.95 -27.60 -3.86
CA GLN A 317 -5.49 -26.38 -4.54
C GLN A 317 -5.25 -25.21 -3.54
N VAL A 318 -5.34 -25.46 -2.23
CA VAL A 318 -5.10 -24.47 -1.16
C VAL A 318 -3.91 -24.87 -0.30
N ASP A 319 -2.81 -24.14 -0.49
CA ASP A 319 -1.57 -24.27 0.25
C ASP A 319 -1.55 -23.28 1.42
N VAL A 320 -1.40 -23.76 2.66
CA VAL A 320 -1.36 -22.90 3.85
C VAL A 320 -0.05 -23.06 4.62
N TYR A 321 0.72 -21.98 4.63
CA TYR A 321 1.84 -21.80 5.55
C TYR A 321 1.34 -21.14 6.84
N THR A 322 1.08 -21.94 7.88
CA THR A 322 0.68 -21.43 9.20
C THR A 322 1.89 -20.88 9.97
N MET A 323 1.76 -19.67 10.50
CA MET A 323 2.74 -19.03 11.39
C MET A 323 2.06 -18.56 12.68
N ASP A 324 2.73 -18.72 13.82
CA ASP A 324 2.24 -18.21 15.11
C ASP A 324 2.17 -16.67 15.07
N ALA A 325 1.02 -16.07 15.38
CA ALA A 325 0.80 -14.64 15.20
C ALA A 325 1.83 -13.70 15.91
N PRO A 326 2.38 -14.02 17.10
CA PRO A 326 3.45 -13.26 17.74
C PRO A 326 4.79 -13.26 16.97
N LEU A 327 4.96 -14.11 15.95
CA LEU A 327 6.09 -14.08 15.00
C LEU A 327 5.83 -13.18 13.79
N SER A 328 4.66 -12.55 13.65
CA SER A 328 4.42 -11.64 12.54
C SER A 328 5.24 -10.36 12.68
N VAL A 329 6.07 -10.07 11.66
CA VAL A 329 6.74 -8.79 11.44
C VAL A 329 6.08 -7.98 10.31
N GLY A 330 4.79 -8.20 10.03
CA GLY A 330 4.01 -7.41 9.06
C GLY A 330 3.90 -8.00 7.65
N PRO A 331 3.14 -7.32 6.76
CA PRO A 331 2.66 -7.90 5.50
C PRO A 331 3.78 -8.21 4.51
N VAL A 332 4.84 -7.41 4.45
CA VAL A 332 5.96 -7.60 3.52
C VAL A 332 6.64 -8.95 3.74
N PHE A 333 6.89 -9.34 4.99
CA PHE A 333 7.46 -10.65 5.30
C PHE A 333 6.48 -11.80 5.06
N ALA A 334 5.19 -11.60 5.38
CA ALA A 334 4.16 -12.59 5.06
C ALA A 334 4.01 -12.80 3.54
N ARG A 335 4.04 -11.75 2.73
CA ARG A 335 4.00 -11.82 1.26
C ARG A 335 5.30 -12.37 0.66
N HIS A 336 6.46 -12.14 1.29
CA HIS A 336 7.70 -12.85 0.97
C HIS A 336 7.55 -14.37 1.11
N LEU A 337 7.00 -14.84 2.24
CA LEU A 337 6.69 -16.26 2.43
C LEU A 337 5.61 -16.74 1.45
N GLY A 338 4.65 -15.88 1.07
CA GLY A 338 3.65 -16.12 0.04
C GLY A 338 4.26 -16.38 -1.34
N TYR A 339 5.19 -15.51 -1.77
CA TYR A 339 5.86 -15.60 -3.07
C TYR A 339 6.78 -16.83 -3.14
N ARG A 340 7.28 -17.33 -2.02
CA ARG A 340 7.98 -18.62 -1.94
C ARG A 340 7.08 -19.82 -2.24
N MET A 341 5.75 -19.69 -2.22
CA MET A 341 4.83 -20.78 -2.58
C MET A 341 4.48 -20.83 -4.08
N TYR A 342 4.76 -19.78 -4.88
CA TYR A 342 4.58 -19.79 -6.34
C TYR A 342 5.41 -20.91 -7.01
N ARG A 343 4.91 -21.56 -8.06
CA ARG A 343 5.51 -22.75 -8.70
C ARG A 343 5.49 -22.75 -10.23
N GLY A 344 5.46 -21.56 -10.85
CA GLY A 344 5.50 -21.42 -12.31
C GLY A 344 4.13 -21.26 -12.95
N GLU A 345 3.08 -20.93 -12.19
CA GLU A 345 1.75 -20.64 -12.72
C GLU A 345 1.78 -19.49 -13.74
N TYR A 346 0.93 -19.57 -14.76
CA TYR A 346 0.93 -18.66 -15.90
C TYR A 346 0.64 -17.21 -15.51
N TYR A 347 -0.32 -17.04 -14.62
CA TYR A 347 -0.67 -15.76 -14.02
C TYR A 347 -0.43 -15.78 -12.51
N ALA A 348 -0.12 -14.60 -11.98
CA ALA A 348 0.12 -14.34 -10.58
C ALA A 348 -0.80 -13.23 -10.09
N THR A 349 -1.53 -13.51 -9.01
CA THR A 349 -2.41 -12.58 -8.30
C THR A 349 -1.87 -12.36 -6.89
N GLN A 350 -1.88 -11.13 -6.42
CA GLN A 350 -1.83 -10.80 -5.00
C GLN A 350 -3.19 -10.26 -4.57
N SER A 351 -3.68 -10.71 -3.42
CA SER A 351 -4.91 -10.20 -2.81
C SER A 351 -4.73 -10.03 -1.30
N ASP A 352 -5.41 -9.03 -0.74
CA ASP A 352 -5.69 -9.00 0.69
C ASP A 352 -6.61 -10.16 1.11
N ALA A 353 -6.54 -10.54 2.38
CA ALA A 353 -7.24 -11.71 2.93
C ALA A 353 -8.77 -11.52 3.11
N HIS A 354 -9.32 -10.34 2.86
CA HIS A 354 -10.73 -10.01 3.12
C HIS A 354 -11.36 -9.32 1.90
N VAL A 355 -11.50 -10.11 0.84
CA VAL A 355 -11.91 -9.67 -0.49
C VAL A 355 -12.99 -10.62 -1.02
N SER A 356 -14.05 -10.07 -1.60
CA SER A 356 -15.07 -10.84 -2.33
C SER A 356 -14.80 -10.76 -3.83
N PHE A 357 -14.47 -11.89 -4.47
CA PHE A 357 -14.36 -11.98 -5.92
C PHE A 357 -15.72 -11.91 -6.61
N THR A 358 -15.75 -11.46 -7.88
CA THR A 358 -16.96 -11.44 -8.71
C THR A 358 -17.12 -12.72 -9.53
N THR A 359 -18.33 -12.97 -10.03
CA THR A 359 -18.62 -14.10 -10.93
C THR A 359 -17.84 -13.98 -12.24
N ASN A 360 -17.13 -15.05 -12.61
CA ASN A 360 -16.19 -15.16 -13.73
C ASN A 360 -14.95 -14.23 -13.65
N TRP A 361 -14.53 -13.84 -12.43
CA TRP A 361 -13.41 -12.90 -12.22
C TRP A 361 -12.10 -13.31 -12.93
N ASP A 362 -11.81 -14.61 -12.98
CA ASP A 362 -10.59 -15.20 -13.53
C ASP A 362 -10.53 -15.02 -15.05
N ALA A 363 -11.65 -15.22 -15.74
CA ALA A 363 -11.77 -15.00 -17.17
C ALA A 363 -11.78 -13.50 -17.51
N ASP A 364 -12.42 -12.66 -16.70
CA ASP A 364 -12.46 -11.21 -16.90
C ASP A 364 -11.07 -10.58 -16.72
N ILE A 365 -10.36 -10.88 -15.62
CA ILE A 365 -9.06 -10.26 -15.35
C ILE A 365 -7.98 -10.70 -16.36
N ILE A 366 -8.03 -11.95 -16.84
CA ILE A 366 -7.15 -12.41 -17.92
C ILE A 366 -7.47 -11.70 -19.23
N GLN A 367 -8.76 -11.58 -19.60
CA GLN A 367 -9.14 -10.83 -20.80
C GLN A 367 -8.63 -9.38 -20.74
N GLN A 368 -8.73 -8.73 -19.57
CA GLN A 368 -8.21 -7.39 -19.35
C GLN A 368 -6.68 -7.34 -19.47
N LEU A 369 -5.94 -8.27 -18.88
CA LEU A 369 -4.48 -8.27 -18.95
C LEU A 369 -3.99 -8.48 -20.39
N GLU A 370 -4.52 -9.49 -21.09
CA GLU A 370 -4.10 -9.80 -22.46
C GLU A 370 -4.47 -8.68 -23.46
N SER A 371 -5.54 -7.91 -23.21
CA SER A 371 -5.90 -6.75 -24.05
C SER A 371 -5.00 -5.52 -23.88
N THR A 372 -4.00 -5.57 -22.98
CA THR A 372 -2.91 -4.59 -22.96
C THR A 372 -1.86 -4.82 -24.05
N HIS A 373 -1.81 -6.04 -24.61
CA HIS A 373 -0.75 -6.53 -25.51
C HIS A 373 0.68 -6.33 -24.96
N ASN A 374 0.82 -6.35 -23.63
CA ASN A 374 2.07 -6.09 -22.91
C ASN A 374 2.29 -7.23 -21.89
N ASP A 375 3.22 -8.14 -22.16
CA ASP A 375 3.53 -9.26 -21.25
C ASP A 375 4.19 -8.75 -19.94
N MET A 376 4.74 -7.53 -19.94
CA MET A 376 5.24 -6.82 -18.75
C MET A 376 4.17 -5.96 -18.05
N ALA A 377 2.89 -6.12 -18.39
CA ALA A 377 1.80 -5.43 -17.69
C ALA A 377 1.50 -6.04 -16.31
N VAL A 378 1.21 -5.15 -15.36
CA VAL A 378 0.69 -5.51 -14.03
C VAL A 378 -0.59 -4.70 -13.82
N LEU A 379 -1.74 -5.38 -13.81
CA LEU A 379 -3.00 -4.76 -13.42
C LEU A 379 -2.99 -4.61 -11.90
N SER A 380 -3.18 -3.41 -11.37
CA SER A 380 -3.11 -3.17 -9.92
C SER A 380 -3.97 -1.99 -9.51
N THR A 381 -4.62 -2.07 -8.36
CA THR A 381 -5.54 -1.02 -7.89
C THR A 381 -5.82 -1.16 -6.41
N TYR A 382 -6.24 -0.06 -5.77
CA TYR A 382 -7.07 -0.18 -4.58
C TYR A 382 -8.44 -0.74 -4.95
N LEU A 383 -9.00 -1.53 -4.05
CA LEU A 383 -10.31 -2.16 -4.22
C LEU A 383 -11.41 -1.25 -3.67
N THR A 384 -12.53 -1.16 -4.38
CA THR A 384 -13.73 -0.49 -3.87
C THR A 384 -14.35 -1.32 -2.73
N ASP A 385 -15.06 -0.68 -1.78
CA ASP A 385 -15.77 -1.41 -0.72
C ASP A 385 -16.84 -2.34 -1.28
N VAL A 386 -17.02 -3.50 -0.65
CA VAL A 386 -17.98 -4.53 -1.05
C VAL A 386 -19.45 -4.11 -0.88
N GLN A 387 -19.78 -3.19 0.03
CA GLN A 387 -21.17 -2.82 0.33
C GLN A 387 -21.81 -2.11 -0.87
N GLY A 388 -22.88 -2.71 -1.40
CA GLY A 388 -23.57 -2.23 -2.61
C GLY A 388 -22.77 -2.40 -3.90
N SER A 389 -21.65 -3.14 -3.90
CA SER A 389 -20.79 -3.32 -5.07
C SER A 389 -20.90 -4.69 -5.72
N ILE A 390 -21.46 -5.69 -5.03
CA ILE A 390 -21.74 -7.02 -5.56
C ILE A 390 -23.20 -7.41 -5.26
N ASP A 391 -23.88 -8.06 -6.20
CA ASP A 391 -25.18 -8.69 -5.95
C ASP A 391 -25.07 -10.02 -5.17
N LYS A 392 -26.22 -10.62 -4.82
CA LYS A 392 -26.27 -11.91 -4.12
C LYS A 392 -25.67 -13.09 -4.91
N ASN A 393 -25.59 -12.98 -6.23
CA ASN A 393 -25.09 -14.01 -7.14
C ASN A 393 -23.58 -13.86 -7.44
N GLY A 394 -22.96 -12.75 -7.02
CA GLY A 394 -21.55 -12.45 -7.26
C GLY A 394 -21.28 -11.46 -8.41
N HIS A 395 -22.28 -10.90 -9.07
CA HIS A 395 -22.06 -9.94 -10.16
C HIS A 395 -21.68 -8.56 -9.61
N SER A 396 -20.73 -7.89 -10.27
CA SER A 396 -20.40 -6.49 -9.98
C SER A 396 -21.61 -5.59 -10.27
N LEU A 397 -21.87 -4.66 -9.35
CA LEU A 397 -22.81 -3.55 -9.50
C LEU A 397 -22.09 -2.22 -9.81
N ARG A 398 -20.75 -2.25 -9.95
CA ARG A 398 -19.92 -1.08 -10.25
C ARG A 398 -19.50 -1.04 -11.71
N ASN A 399 -19.69 0.13 -12.32
CA ASN A 399 -19.01 0.54 -13.56
C ASN A 399 -17.86 1.53 -13.29
N THR A 400 -17.51 1.70 -12.01
CA THR A 400 -16.42 2.54 -11.52
C THR A 400 -15.29 1.69 -10.95
N ARG A 401 -14.07 2.23 -11.00
CA ARG A 401 -12.89 1.63 -10.39
C ARG A 401 -11.90 2.71 -9.92
N PRO A 402 -11.05 2.45 -8.90
CA PRO A 402 -10.00 3.38 -8.53
C PRO A 402 -8.89 3.51 -9.59
N ILE A 403 -8.05 4.53 -9.47
CA ILE A 403 -6.84 4.70 -10.28
C ILE A 403 -5.72 5.27 -9.44
N MET A 404 -4.56 4.61 -9.48
CA MET A 404 -3.41 5.00 -8.67
C MET A 404 -2.71 6.20 -9.30
N CYS A 405 -3.02 7.40 -8.84
CA CYS A 405 -2.41 8.64 -9.32
C CYS A 405 -2.08 9.66 -8.22
N ASN A 406 -2.65 9.50 -7.01
CA ASN A 406 -2.51 10.45 -5.91
C ASN A 406 -1.46 9.98 -4.89
N THR A 407 -0.37 10.72 -4.71
CA THR A 407 0.71 10.34 -3.79
C THR A 407 1.39 11.56 -3.19
N ALA A 408 1.80 11.45 -1.93
CA ALA A 408 2.52 12.49 -1.20
C ALA A 408 3.63 11.87 -0.34
N TYR A 409 4.51 12.71 0.21
CA TYR A 409 5.40 12.29 1.27
C TYR A 409 4.68 12.27 2.61
N GLU A 410 4.76 11.15 3.32
CA GLU A 410 4.32 11.00 4.71
C GLU A 410 5.55 10.95 5.62
N GLY A 411 5.51 11.69 6.74
CA GLY A 411 6.51 11.65 7.78
C GLY A 411 6.06 10.76 8.94
N GLY A 412 6.96 10.00 9.53
CA GLY A 412 6.64 9.17 10.69
C GLY A 412 7.86 8.61 11.44
N PRO A 413 7.65 7.74 12.44
CA PRO A 413 8.72 7.17 13.26
C PRO A 413 9.78 6.34 12.50
N GLN A 414 9.49 5.98 11.25
CA GLN A 414 10.35 5.22 10.33
C GLN A 414 11.11 6.13 9.33
N GLY A 415 10.76 7.42 9.23
CA GLY A 415 11.33 8.37 8.26
C GLY A 415 10.28 8.96 7.30
N MET A 416 10.69 9.94 6.50
CA MET A 416 9.86 10.45 5.39
C MET A 416 10.00 9.53 4.18
N HIS A 417 8.85 9.12 3.64
CA HIS A 417 8.74 8.21 2.50
C HIS A 417 7.49 8.54 1.68
N LEU A 418 7.42 8.08 0.43
CA LEU A 418 6.20 8.21 -0.36
C LEU A 418 5.10 7.27 0.13
N ARG A 419 3.89 7.81 0.25
CA ARG A 419 2.66 7.10 0.53
C ARG A 419 1.60 7.43 -0.52
N HIS A 420 0.85 6.41 -0.92
CA HIS A 420 -0.37 6.57 -1.70
C HIS A 420 -1.51 7.08 -0.82
N LEU A 421 -2.15 8.14 -1.29
CA LEU A 421 -3.29 8.75 -0.62
C LEU A 421 -4.59 8.07 -1.04
N SER A 422 -5.73 8.62 -0.62
CA SER A 422 -7.02 8.22 -1.19
C SER A 422 -7.02 8.43 -2.70
N GLN A 423 -7.36 7.39 -3.44
CA GLN A 423 -7.35 7.38 -4.90
C GLN A 423 -8.72 7.74 -5.45
N PRO A 424 -8.79 8.50 -6.56
CA PRO A 424 -10.07 8.80 -7.20
C PRO A 424 -10.71 7.55 -7.81
N GLU A 425 -11.98 7.34 -7.52
CA GLU A 425 -12.83 6.32 -8.16
C GLU A 425 -13.75 6.97 -9.20
N ARG A 426 -13.68 6.47 -10.44
CA ARG A 426 -14.38 7.00 -11.62
C ARG A 426 -14.71 5.86 -12.60
N GLN A 427 -15.53 6.14 -13.60
CA GLN A 427 -15.67 5.27 -14.77
C GLN A 427 -14.37 5.30 -15.59
N PRO A 428 -13.99 4.21 -16.27
CA PRO A 428 -12.83 4.18 -17.16
C PRO A 428 -12.90 5.28 -18.23
N SER A 429 -11.76 5.95 -18.49
CA SER A 429 -11.66 6.98 -19.55
C SER A 429 -11.28 6.42 -20.92
N ILE A 430 -11.04 5.10 -20.99
CA ILE A 430 -10.80 4.28 -22.18
C ILE A 430 -11.52 2.95 -21.99
N HIS A 431 -11.83 2.26 -23.09
CA HIS A 431 -12.57 1.01 -23.10
C HIS A 431 -11.88 -0.07 -23.94
N GLY A 432 -12.07 -1.33 -23.57
CA GLY A 432 -11.47 -2.49 -24.24
C GLY A 432 -10.02 -2.79 -23.82
N THR A 433 -9.41 -1.94 -23.00
CA THR A 433 -8.08 -2.16 -22.42
C THR A 433 -7.94 -1.45 -21.06
N PRO A 434 -7.22 -2.04 -20.09
CA PRO A 434 -6.76 -1.36 -18.88
C PRO A 434 -6.02 -0.05 -19.15
N GLN A 435 -6.09 0.89 -18.20
CA GLN A 435 -5.51 2.23 -18.35
C GLN A 435 -4.18 2.32 -17.59
N LEU A 436 -3.14 2.81 -18.28
CA LEU A 436 -1.84 3.06 -17.67
C LEU A 436 -1.94 4.01 -16.48
N GLN A 437 -1.19 3.70 -15.42
CA GLN A 437 -1.07 4.51 -14.22
C GLN A 437 0.39 4.48 -13.71
N PRO A 438 0.84 5.48 -12.95
CA PRO A 438 2.21 5.55 -12.45
C PRO A 438 2.52 4.53 -11.34
N TRP A 439 1.53 4.21 -10.49
CA TRP A 439 1.79 3.47 -9.25
C TRP A 439 1.25 2.05 -9.23
N TRP A 440 1.89 1.21 -8.42
CA TRP A 440 1.43 -0.13 -8.06
C TRP A 440 0.77 -0.09 -6.68
N ALA A 441 -0.19 -0.98 -6.43
CA ALA A 441 -0.98 -1.07 -5.21
C ALA A 441 -0.93 -2.47 -4.60
N ALA A 442 -0.78 -2.52 -3.27
CA ALA A 442 -0.59 -3.74 -2.50
C ALA A 442 -1.84 -4.61 -2.36
N GLY A 443 -3.03 -3.99 -2.25
CA GLY A 443 -4.26 -4.72 -1.89
C GLY A 443 -4.79 -5.63 -3.01
N TYR A 444 -4.47 -5.31 -4.27
CA TYR A 444 -4.73 -6.18 -5.40
C TYR A 444 -3.74 -5.92 -6.56
N SER A 445 -3.15 -6.99 -7.08
CA SER A 445 -2.44 -6.96 -8.36
C SER A 445 -2.55 -8.29 -9.12
N PHE A 446 -2.57 -8.23 -10.45
CA PHE A 446 -2.66 -9.36 -11.37
C PHE A 446 -1.67 -9.17 -12.53
N SER A 447 -0.91 -10.22 -12.88
CA SER A 447 0.20 -10.15 -13.84
C SER A 447 0.56 -11.52 -14.41
N ARG A 448 1.45 -11.58 -15.41
CA ARG A 448 2.14 -12.83 -15.76
C ARG A 448 3.03 -13.30 -14.61
N GLY A 449 3.16 -14.61 -14.45
CA GLY A 449 3.85 -15.24 -13.32
C GLY A 449 5.29 -14.76 -13.07
N HIS A 450 6.00 -14.36 -14.12
CA HIS A 450 7.36 -13.82 -14.01
C HIS A 450 7.48 -12.52 -13.20
N PHE A 451 6.39 -11.80 -12.91
CA PHE A 451 6.43 -10.66 -11.99
C PHE A 451 6.80 -11.08 -10.56
N ILE A 452 6.22 -12.17 -10.05
CA ILE A 452 6.54 -12.72 -8.71
C ILE A 452 8.02 -13.14 -8.62
N VAL A 453 8.53 -13.76 -9.69
CA VAL A 453 9.92 -14.24 -9.78
C VAL A 453 10.90 -13.07 -9.80
N ASN A 454 10.62 -12.05 -10.62
CA ASN A 454 11.55 -10.96 -10.89
C ASN A 454 11.44 -9.78 -9.91
N VAL A 455 10.33 -9.65 -9.16
CA VAL A 455 10.12 -8.58 -8.17
C VAL A 455 9.72 -9.18 -6.81
N PRO A 456 10.53 -10.07 -6.22
CA PRO A 456 10.16 -10.73 -4.96
C PRO A 456 10.14 -9.74 -3.80
N TYR A 457 9.22 -9.94 -2.86
CA TYR A 457 9.18 -9.20 -1.60
C TYR A 457 10.48 -9.35 -0.80
N ASP A 458 10.97 -8.26 -0.23
CA ASP A 458 12.21 -8.21 0.55
C ASP A 458 11.95 -8.58 2.01
N TYR A 459 12.43 -9.75 2.43
CA TYR A 459 12.21 -10.25 3.79
C TYR A 459 12.83 -9.37 4.89
N LEU A 460 13.80 -8.51 4.54
CA LEU A 460 14.42 -7.57 5.49
C LEU A 460 13.59 -6.28 5.70
N GLN A 461 12.50 -6.09 4.94
CA GLN A 461 11.57 -4.98 5.11
C GLN A 461 10.53 -5.26 6.23
N SER A 462 11.03 -5.66 7.41
CA SER A 462 10.23 -5.92 8.61
C SER A 462 9.49 -4.69 9.13
N MET A 463 8.27 -4.87 9.62
CA MET A 463 7.37 -3.83 10.16
C MET A 463 7.05 -2.69 9.18
N ILE A 464 7.21 -2.94 7.87
CA ILE A 464 6.78 -2.04 6.79
C ILE A 464 5.34 -2.38 6.39
N PHE A 465 4.53 -1.35 6.22
CA PHE A 465 3.16 -1.40 5.71
C PHE A 465 2.98 -0.24 4.72
N GLN A 466 3.06 0.99 5.21
CA GLN A 466 3.29 2.15 4.35
C GLN A 466 4.70 2.06 3.76
N GLY A 467 4.83 2.33 2.46
CA GLY A 467 6.09 2.27 1.70
C GLY A 467 6.33 0.99 0.90
N GLU A 468 5.66 -0.14 1.20
CA GLU A 468 5.84 -1.38 0.42
C GLU A 468 5.45 -1.19 -1.06
N GLU A 469 4.42 -0.36 -1.30
CA GLU A 469 3.88 -0.07 -2.63
C GLU A 469 4.92 0.62 -3.53
N MET A 470 5.80 1.42 -2.91
CA MET A 470 6.92 2.08 -3.59
C MET A 470 8.13 1.19 -3.75
N SER A 471 8.37 0.27 -2.80
CA SER A 471 9.37 -0.79 -2.92
C SER A 471 9.09 -1.66 -4.15
N ILE A 472 7.89 -2.25 -4.25
CA ILE A 472 7.50 -3.10 -5.38
C ILE A 472 7.32 -2.28 -6.66
N GLY A 473 6.66 -1.12 -6.62
CA GLY A 473 6.42 -0.29 -7.79
C GLY A 473 7.70 0.18 -8.49
N ILE A 474 8.67 0.70 -7.75
CA ILE A 474 9.92 1.23 -8.34
C ILE A 474 10.85 0.09 -8.78
N ARG A 475 10.93 -1.01 -8.01
CA ARG A 475 11.69 -2.19 -8.43
C ARG A 475 11.10 -2.81 -9.70
N GLY A 476 9.78 -3.01 -9.76
CA GLY A 476 9.10 -3.47 -10.96
C GLY A 476 9.34 -2.56 -12.16
N PHE A 477 9.19 -1.24 -11.98
CA PHE A 477 9.53 -0.27 -13.03
C PHE A 477 10.97 -0.42 -13.53
N SER A 478 11.95 -0.61 -12.64
CA SER A 478 13.37 -0.78 -13.01
C SER A 478 13.70 -2.09 -13.75
N VAL A 479 12.82 -3.10 -13.66
CA VAL A 479 12.88 -4.35 -14.45
C VAL A 479 12.07 -4.24 -15.76
N GLY A 480 11.33 -3.14 -15.96
CA GLY A 480 10.58 -2.87 -17.19
C GLY A 480 9.07 -3.14 -17.12
N TYR A 481 8.51 -3.39 -15.93
CA TYR A 481 7.07 -3.56 -15.75
C TYR A 481 6.30 -2.24 -15.86
N ASP A 482 5.07 -2.33 -16.36
CA ASP A 482 4.15 -1.21 -16.53
C ASP A 482 2.86 -1.44 -15.75
N PHE A 483 2.43 -0.43 -14.98
CA PHE A 483 1.25 -0.54 -14.13
C PHE A 483 0.00 -0.01 -14.84
N TYR A 484 -1.08 -0.78 -14.73
CA TYR A 484 -2.38 -0.43 -15.29
C TYR A 484 -3.44 -0.57 -14.20
N ALA A 485 -4.42 0.32 -14.17
CA ALA A 485 -5.67 0.04 -13.48
C ALA A 485 -6.57 -0.82 -14.38
N PRO A 486 -7.23 -1.87 -13.84
CA PRO A 486 -8.27 -2.62 -14.55
C PRO A 486 -9.33 -1.70 -15.17
N GLU A 487 -9.92 -2.10 -16.29
CA GLU A 487 -11.13 -1.47 -16.81
C GLU A 487 -12.33 -1.80 -15.89
N ARG A 488 -12.40 -3.04 -15.39
CA ARG A 488 -13.49 -3.53 -14.52
C ARG A 488 -12.92 -4.15 -13.24
N SER A 489 -13.50 -3.77 -12.11
CA SER A 489 -13.19 -4.37 -10.80
C SER A 489 -13.71 -5.81 -10.73
N VAL A 490 -12.80 -6.76 -10.59
CA VAL A 490 -13.10 -8.21 -10.52
C VAL A 490 -13.23 -8.75 -9.09
N CYS A 491 -13.00 -7.89 -8.10
CA CYS A 491 -13.17 -8.18 -6.69
C CYS A 491 -13.34 -6.89 -5.88
N PHE A 492 -13.82 -7.01 -4.64
CA PHE A 492 -14.13 -5.88 -3.76
C PHE A 492 -13.71 -6.16 -2.32
N HIS A 493 -13.22 -5.15 -1.62
CA HIS A 493 -12.63 -5.28 -0.29
C HIS A 493 -13.67 -5.05 0.81
N HIS A 494 -13.56 -5.77 1.92
CA HIS A 494 -14.38 -5.54 3.11
C HIS A 494 -13.73 -4.44 3.97
N TYR A 495 -14.12 -3.17 3.84
CA TYR A 495 -13.62 -2.14 4.78
C TYR A 495 -14.38 -2.16 6.11
N ALA A 496 -13.77 -1.58 7.15
CA ALA A 496 -14.37 -1.42 8.46
C ALA A 496 -15.38 -0.25 8.52
N THR A 497 -16.30 -0.22 7.55
CA THR A 497 -17.31 0.83 7.34
C THR A 497 -18.72 0.24 7.41
N GLY A 498 -19.74 1.10 7.58
CA GLY A 498 -21.14 0.68 7.52
C GLY A 498 -21.47 -0.49 8.46
N GLY A 499 -22.05 -1.57 7.90
CA GLY A 499 -22.40 -2.77 8.66
C GLY A 499 -21.19 -3.55 9.19
N ASN A 500 -20.07 -3.51 8.46
CA ASN A 500 -18.87 -4.28 8.77
C ASN A 500 -18.04 -3.70 9.93
N ALA A 501 -18.18 -2.39 10.21
CA ALA A 501 -17.38 -1.67 11.20
C ALA A 501 -17.35 -2.34 12.59
N LYS A 502 -18.50 -2.86 13.07
CA LYS A 502 -18.60 -3.49 14.41
C LYS A 502 -17.80 -4.78 14.55
N VAL A 503 -17.57 -5.49 13.45
CA VAL A 503 -16.83 -6.76 13.43
C VAL A 503 -15.36 -6.47 13.12
N ARG A 504 -15.09 -5.73 12.03
CA ARG A 504 -13.72 -5.49 11.56
C ARG A 504 -12.88 -4.60 12.48
N ASN A 505 -13.47 -3.66 13.21
CA ASN A 505 -12.73 -2.87 14.21
C ASN A 505 -12.27 -3.68 15.44
N LYS A 506 -12.63 -4.98 15.53
CA LYS A 506 -12.12 -5.91 16.56
C LYS A 506 -11.01 -6.82 16.04
N VAL A 507 -10.82 -6.91 14.71
CA VAL A 507 -9.79 -7.74 14.09
C VAL A 507 -8.42 -7.21 14.51
N LYS A 508 -7.55 -8.12 14.91
CA LYS A 508 -6.21 -7.76 15.37
C LYS A 508 -5.35 -7.32 14.20
N HIS A 509 -4.33 -6.52 14.49
CA HIS A 509 -3.36 -6.06 13.50
C HIS A 509 -1.96 -6.39 13.99
N PHE A 510 -1.06 -6.76 13.07
CA PHE A 510 0.33 -7.13 13.37
C PHE A 510 1.11 -6.08 14.17
N TRP A 511 0.64 -4.82 14.18
CA TRP A 511 1.11 -3.75 15.04
C TRP A 511 1.10 -4.11 16.55
N GLU A 512 0.31 -5.11 17.00
CA GLU A 512 0.39 -5.62 18.37
C GLU A 512 1.77 -6.24 18.72
N ASN A 513 2.54 -6.66 17.70
CA ASN A 513 3.93 -7.09 17.85
C ASN A 513 4.95 -5.94 17.82
N GLY A 514 4.51 -4.68 17.69
CA GLY A 514 5.38 -3.51 17.51
C GLY A 514 6.36 -3.28 18.66
N ASP A 515 5.95 -3.54 19.90
CA ASP A 515 6.84 -3.46 21.08
C ASP A 515 7.86 -4.62 21.10
N ARG A 516 7.48 -5.82 20.60
CA ARG A 516 8.34 -7.00 20.50
C ARG A 516 9.48 -6.79 19.49
N TYR A 517 9.17 -6.14 18.38
CA TYR A 517 10.08 -5.90 17.25
C TYR A 517 10.52 -4.43 17.14
N ALA A 518 10.60 -3.75 18.28
CA ALA A 518 10.90 -2.32 18.35
C ALA A 518 12.19 -1.95 17.61
N GLY A 519 12.09 -0.97 16.71
CA GLY A 519 13.24 -0.45 15.93
C GLY A 519 13.57 -1.21 14.64
N THR A 520 13.07 -2.43 14.43
CA THR A 520 13.27 -3.18 13.17
C THR A 520 12.79 -2.38 11.95
N GLY A 521 11.58 -1.83 12.03
CA GLY A 521 10.97 -0.99 11.00
C GLY A 521 11.77 0.26 10.58
N ARG A 522 12.67 0.77 11.44
CA ARG A 522 13.56 1.89 11.06
C ARG A 522 14.68 1.41 10.13
N LYS A 523 15.31 0.28 10.46
CA LYS A 523 16.36 -0.34 9.62
C LYS A 523 15.78 -0.80 8.29
N ALA A 524 14.60 -1.42 8.33
CA ALA A 524 13.83 -1.83 7.17
C ALA A 524 13.52 -0.64 6.24
N MET A 525 13.05 0.49 6.78
CA MET A 525 12.77 1.68 5.98
C MET A 525 14.03 2.34 5.42
N GLN A 526 15.13 2.39 6.19
CA GLN A 526 16.43 2.88 5.70
C GLN A 526 16.92 2.08 4.49
N ARG A 527 16.82 0.74 4.56
CA ARG A 527 17.12 -0.17 3.44
C ARG A 527 16.16 0.05 2.26
N LEU A 528 14.85 0.08 2.50
CA LEU A 528 13.84 0.29 1.45
C LEU A 528 14.12 1.56 0.66
N LEU A 529 14.27 2.70 1.35
CA LEU A 529 14.54 4.00 0.72
C LEU A 529 15.89 3.99 -0.03
N GLY A 530 16.90 3.35 0.55
CA GLY A 530 18.21 3.19 -0.05
C GLY A 530 18.18 2.39 -1.36
N ILE A 531 17.45 1.27 -1.39
CA ILE A 531 17.28 0.44 -2.60
C ILE A 531 16.62 1.23 -3.73
N VAL A 532 15.58 2.01 -3.43
CA VAL A 532 14.83 2.75 -4.47
C VAL A 532 15.38 4.16 -4.73
N HIS A 533 16.50 4.56 -4.12
CA HIS A 533 17.11 5.90 -4.24
C HIS A 533 16.21 7.07 -3.77
N MET A 534 15.32 6.84 -2.79
CA MET A 534 14.40 7.87 -2.26
C MET A 534 15.01 8.74 -1.15
N ASN A 535 16.20 8.40 -0.67
CA ASN A 535 17.00 9.13 0.31
C ASN A 535 18.44 9.36 -0.20
N PRO A 536 18.65 10.01 -1.36
CA PRO A 536 19.97 10.16 -1.97
C PRO A 536 20.97 10.97 -1.13
N GLU A 537 20.50 11.64 -0.06
CA GLU A 537 21.36 12.28 0.94
C GLU A 537 22.03 11.31 1.92
N VAL A 538 21.61 10.04 1.95
CA VAL A 538 22.15 9.00 2.84
C VAL A 538 23.21 8.20 2.09
N ASP A 539 24.45 8.23 2.59
CA ASP A 539 25.55 7.41 2.04
C ASP A 539 25.15 5.92 2.04
N PRO A 540 25.33 5.19 0.93
CA PRO A 540 24.95 3.79 0.80
C PRO A 540 25.48 2.87 1.91
N SER A 541 26.64 3.16 2.49
CA SER A 541 27.22 2.37 3.59
C SER A 541 26.40 2.38 4.89
N ASN A 542 25.41 3.29 5.02
CA ASN A 542 24.57 3.42 6.22
C ASN A 542 23.33 2.51 6.25
N TRP A 543 23.09 1.70 5.22
CA TRP A 543 21.98 0.75 5.18
C TRP A 543 22.43 -0.66 4.75
N ASP A 544 21.57 -1.65 4.98
CA ASP A 544 21.90 -3.08 4.83
C ASP A 544 21.79 -3.55 3.36
N HIS A 545 22.89 -4.03 2.77
CA HIS A 545 22.97 -4.53 1.38
C HIS A 545 22.77 -6.05 1.24
N THR A 546 22.40 -6.76 2.31
CA THR A 546 22.20 -8.23 2.28
C THR A 546 21.22 -8.64 1.16
N ASP A 547 21.54 -9.66 0.39
CA ASP A 547 20.74 -10.17 -0.73
C ASP A 547 20.30 -9.10 -1.77
N ILE A 548 21.07 -8.03 -1.97
CA ILE A 548 20.71 -6.94 -2.89
C ILE A 548 20.52 -7.41 -4.35
N ASP A 549 21.20 -8.47 -4.79
CA ASP A 549 20.99 -9.03 -6.14
C ASP A 549 19.63 -9.71 -6.32
N ARG A 550 18.94 -10.07 -5.23
CA ARG A 550 17.56 -10.59 -5.23
C ARG A 550 16.51 -9.51 -5.00
N TYR A 551 16.79 -8.56 -4.11
CA TYR A 551 15.80 -7.56 -3.65
C TYR A 551 16.08 -6.13 -4.13
N GLY A 552 17.08 -5.93 -4.97
CA GLY A 552 17.46 -4.64 -5.52
C GLY A 552 16.63 -4.21 -6.73
N LEU A 553 17.24 -3.34 -7.54
CA LEU A 553 16.71 -2.81 -8.79
C LEU A 553 17.11 -3.68 -9.99
N GLY A 554 16.31 -3.62 -11.05
CA GLY A 554 16.74 -3.97 -12.40
C GLY A 554 17.60 -2.87 -13.05
N GLY A 555 18.01 -3.10 -14.30
CA GLY A 555 18.81 -2.15 -15.09
C GLY A 555 18.11 -1.68 -16.37
N VAL A 556 16.80 -1.88 -16.51
CA VAL A 556 16.01 -1.49 -17.69
C VAL A 556 15.63 0.00 -17.65
N ARG A 557 15.27 0.48 -16.46
CA ARG A 557 14.85 1.86 -16.19
C ARG A 557 15.40 2.27 -14.81
N THR A 558 15.69 3.56 -14.60
CA THR A 558 16.25 4.01 -13.32
C THR A 558 15.18 4.65 -12.42
N PRO A 559 15.34 4.63 -11.08
CA PRO A 559 14.44 5.37 -10.18
C PRO A 559 14.37 6.87 -10.50
N GLU A 560 15.47 7.49 -10.93
CA GLU A 560 15.50 8.91 -11.30
C GLU A 560 14.66 9.21 -12.53
N GLN A 561 14.55 8.25 -13.47
CA GLN A 561 13.62 8.36 -14.59
C GLN A 561 12.16 8.34 -14.09
N PHE A 562 11.82 7.39 -13.20
CA PHE A 562 10.50 7.30 -12.58
C PHE A 562 10.13 8.60 -11.85
N TYR A 563 11.02 9.08 -10.97
CA TYR A 563 10.83 10.31 -10.21
C TYR A 563 10.66 11.54 -11.10
N ARG A 564 11.50 11.67 -12.13
CA ARG A 564 11.42 12.80 -13.07
C ARG A 564 10.17 12.73 -13.95
N THR A 565 9.73 11.55 -14.37
CA THR A 565 8.51 11.37 -15.17
C THR A 565 7.25 11.74 -14.38
N PHE A 566 7.17 11.36 -13.10
CA PHE A 566 5.98 11.54 -12.27
C PHE A 566 6.07 12.71 -11.27
N GLY A 567 7.08 13.58 -11.40
CA GLY A 567 7.17 14.84 -10.64
C GLY A 567 7.50 14.64 -9.16
N ILE A 568 8.40 13.72 -8.82
CA ILE A 568 8.87 13.47 -7.45
C ILE A 568 10.24 14.13 -7.27
N ASP A 569 10.38 14.98 -6.26
CA ASP A 569 11.65 15.53 -5.79
C ASP A 569 12.06 14.81 -4.51
N VAL A 570 12.92 13.80 -4.64
CA VAL A 570 13.40 12.97 -3.53
C VAL A 570 14.32 13.71 -2.55
N VAL A 571 14.97 14.80 -2.99
CA VAL A 571 15.86 15.60 -2.15
C VAL A 571 15.05 16.56 -1.27
N LYS A 572 14.08 17.25 -1.86
CA LYS A 572 13.15 18.13 -1.12
C LYS A 572 12.02 17.37 -0.42
N LYS A 573 11.85 16.07 -0.76
CA LYS A 573 10.79 15.18 -0.29
C LYS A 573 9.41 15.78 -0.54
N LYS A 574 9.18 16.12 -1.80
CA LYS A 574 7.93 16.69 -2.33
C LYS A 574 7.48 15.98 -3.59
N THR A 575 6.17 15.96 -3.81
CA THR A 575 5.56 15.62 -5.10
C THR A 575 5.02 16.90 -5.75
N GLN A 576 5.00 16.92 -7.09
CA GLN A 576 4.22 17.88 -7.86
C GLN A 576 2.73 17.55 -7.70
N GLY A 577 1.89 18.56 -7.48
CA GLY A 577 0.46 18.37 -7.32
C GLY A 577 -0.23 17.90 -8.61
N HIS A 578 -1.53 17.64 -8.49
CA HIS A 578 -2.45 17.43 -9.60
C HIS A 578 -2.11 16.32 -10.63
N LEU A 579 -1.17 15.39 -10.37
CA LEU A 579 -0.76 14.32 -11.31
C LEU A 579 -1.94 13.52 -11.89
N CYS A 580 -3.01 13.33 -11.11
CA CYS A 580 -4.25 12.70 -11.58
C CYS A 580 -4.88 13.38 -12.81
N VAL A 581 -4.65 14.68 -13.06
CA VAL A 581 -5.08 15.41 -14.27
C VAL A 581 -4.40 14.85 -15.54
N PHE A 582 -3.17 14.35 -15.43
CA PHE A 582 -2.45 13.69 -16.53
C PHE A 582 -2.81 12.20 -16.64
N VAL A 583 -2.92 11.50 -15.51
CA VAL A 583 -3.20 10.06 -15.51
C VAL A 583 -4.64 9.77 -15.97
N MET A 584 -5.62 10.51 -15.45
CA MET A 584 -7.04 10.21 -15.64
C MET A 584 -7.68 10.91 -16.84
N GLU A 585 -7.62 12.24 -16.91
CA GLU A 585 -8.51 13.01 -17.77
C GLU A 585 -8.25 12.73 -19.25
N GLY A 586 -9.22 12.12 -19.92
CA GLY A 586 -9.05 11.68 -21.30
C GLY A 586 -7.89 10.69 -21.49
N ALA A 587 -7.41 10.06 -20.41
CA ALA A 587 -6.28 9.15 -20.33
C ALA A 587 -4.99 9.67 -21.02
N LYS A 588 -4.60 10.93 -20.75
CA LYS A 588 -3.42 11.58 -21.38
C LYS A 588 -2.15 10.75 -21.21
N MET A 589 -1.86 10.23 -20.01
CA MET A 589 -0.72 9.34 -19.76
C MET A 589 -0.73 8.11 -20.66
N HIS A 590 -1.86 7.40 -20.72
CA HIS A 590 -1.98 6.20 -21.55
C HIS A 590 -1.77 6.51 -23.03
N LYS A 591 -2.42 7.57 -23.55
CA LYS A 591 -2.26 8.00 -24.95
C LYS A 591 -0.85 8.47 -25.29
N ALA A 592 -0.12 9.04 -24.34
CA ALA A 592 1.24 9.51 -24.53
C ALA A 592 2.27 8.37 -24.49
N PHE A 593 2.06 7.36 -23.63
CA PHE A 593 3.09 6.34 -23.34
C PHE A 593 2.88 5.04 -24.13
N THR A 594 1.64 4.59 -24.34
CA THR A 594 1.33 3.35 -25.10
C THR A 594 1.90 3.31 -26.52
N PRO A 595 2.03 4.42 -27.29
CA PRO A 595 2.73 4.42 -28.59
C PRO A 595 4.21 4.01 -28.54
N ASN A 596 4.80 3.94 -27.34
CA ASN A 596 6.17 3.47 -27.10
C ASN A 596 6.21 2.03 -26.54
N LEU A 597 5.07 1.32 -26.49
CA LEU A 597 5.05 -0.13 -26.25
C LEU A 597 5.92 -0.81 -27.32
N ARG A 598 6.81 -1.70 -26.88
CA ARG A 598 7.70 -2.41 -27.81
C ARG A 598 6.90 -3.38 -28.69
N THR A 599 7.38 -3.60 -29.92
CA THR A 599 6.72 -4.46 -30.91
C THR A 599 6.71 -5.94 -30.53
N ASP A 600 7.53 -6.34 -29.56
CA ASP A 600 7.56 -7.66 -28.93
C ASP A 600 6.68 -7.75 -27.68
N GLY A 601 5.92 -6.71 -27.32
CA GLY A 601 5.07 -6.69 -26.12
C GLY A 601 5.84 -6.66 -24.78
N MET A 602 7.18 -6.55 -24.79
CA MET A 602 7.99 -6.60 -23.57
C MET A 602 8.12 -5.22 -22.91
N GLY A 603 6.99 -4.63 -22.53
CA GLY A 603 6.93 -3.35 -21.83
C GLY A 603 7.20 -2.12 -22.68
N ILE A 604 6.91 -0.96 -22.10
CA ILE A 604 7.06 0.35 -22.74
C ILE A 604 8.53 0.79 -22.76
N ASP A 605 8.96 1.30 -23.90
CA ASP A 605 10.29 1.86 -24.09
C ASP A 605 10.38 3.30 -23.55
N TYR A 606 10.60 3.42 -22.24
CA TYR A 606 10.77 4.72 -21.58
C TYR A 606 11.99 5.52 -22.07
N SER A 607 12.93 4.92 -22.82
CA SER A 607 14.02 5.70 -23.45
C SER A 607 13.50 6.71 -24.48
N LYS A 608 12.32 6.45 -25.06
CA LYS A 608 11.61 7.34 -26.00
C LYS A 608 10.70 8.35 -25.28
N ILE A 609 10.54 8.25 -23.96
CA ILE A 609 9.65 9.11 -23.16
C ILE A 609 10.48 10.17 -22.43
N ASN A 610 10.54 11.36 -23.04
CA ASN A 610 11.12 12.57 -22.43
C ASN A 610 10.06 13.45 -21.72
N PHE A 611 9.03 12.80 -21.15
CA PHE A 611 7.95 13.49 -20.43
C PHE A 611 8.33 13.67 -18.96
N HIS A 612 8.19 14.89 -18.45
CA HIS A 612 8.38 15.24 -17.04
C HIS A 612 7.12 15.91 -16.50
N TRP A 613 6.50 15.35 -15.46
CA TRP A 613 5.36 15.99 -14.82
C TRP A 613 5.78 17.24 -14.02
N VAL A 614 5.09 18.34 -14.28
CA VAL A 614 5.16 19.60 -13.55
C VAL A 614 3.71 20.02 -13.31
N ASP A 615 3.39 20.44 -12.09
CA ASP A 615 2.03 20.87 -11.75
C ASP A 615 1.61 22.06 -12.63
N PRO A 616 0.51 21.97 -13.42
CA PRO A 616 0.03 23.07 -14.24
C PRO A 616 -0.63 24.20 -13.43
N SER A 617 -0.97 23.96 -12.16
CA SER A 617 -1.63 24.90 -11.26
C SER A 617 -1.00 24.81 -9.86
N PRO A 618 0.29 25.18 -9.70
CA PRO A 618 0.97 25.11 -8.41
C PRO A 618 0.31 26.11 -7.46
N GLN A 619 -0.38 25.58 -6.43
CA GLN A 619 -1.00 26.39 -5.40
C GLN A 619 0.05 27.21 -4.64
N THR A 620 -0.37 28.37 -4.13
CA THR A 620 0.48 29.13 -3.23
C THR A 620 0.51 28.46 -1.86
N ARG A 621 1.63 28.60 -1.13
CA ARG A 621 1.91 27.85 0.12
C ARG A 621 0.91 28.09 1.27
N GLN A 622 -0.10 28.96 1.10
CA GLN A 622 -1.20 29.13 2.05
C GLN A 622 -2.39 28.20 1.75
N GLU A 623 -2.61 27.82 0.50
CA GLU A 623 -3.73 26.98 0.06
C GLU A 623 -3.46 25.49 0.35
N GLU A 624 -2.18 25.05 0.24
CA GLU A 624 -1.76 23.69 0.62
C GLU A 624 -2.13 23.37 2.08
N ASP A 625 -1.86 24.29 3.02
CA ASP A 625 -2.11 24.14 4.47
C ASP A 625 -3.61 24.17 4.86
N GLU A 626 -4.48 24.71 4.01
CA GLU A 626 -5.95 24.64 4.19
C GLU A 626 -6.54 23.36 3.57
N SER A 627 -5.97 22.88 2.46
CA SER A 627 -6.41 21.63 1.81
C SER A 627 -6.03 20.35 2.56
N ALA A 628 -5.03 20.44 3.46
CA ALA A 628 -4.49 19.33 4.23
C ALA A 628 -5.11 19.13 5.63
N ARG A 629 -6.20 19.86 5.95
CA ARG A 629 -6.87 19.83 7.27
C ARG A 629 -8.19 19.06 7.26
#